data_AF-A0AA95HCM2-F1
#
_entry.id   AF-A0AA95HCM2-F1
#
_cell.length_a   1.000
_cell.length_b   1.000
_cell.length_c   1.000
_cell.angle_alpha   90.00
_cell.angle_beta   90.00
_cell.angle_gamma   90.00
#
_symmetry.space_group_name_H-M   'P 1'
#
loop_
_entity.id
_entity.type
_entity.pdbx_description
1 polymer ?
#
loop_
_entity_poly.entity_id
_entity_poly.type
_entity_poly.pdbx_seq_one_letter_code
_entity_poly.pdbx_strand_id
1 'polypeptide(L)'
;MNILLTGASGFIGGHLLPALRAAGHQVTPVARRYGFNFNQMQAISDWLPHLHGVDAVINSVGIIAETRGQTFAVLHHRAPAALFQALQVTPAQRTLDVVGAYPLAFVDWLQTLRLEQGRKAALTLPIPFGLMMAVAQAGQFVIPLLHPDNLRMLQQGNTADVQPLAAFLGRMPLSVEEGLCCI
;
A
#
# COMPACT_ATOMS: atom_id res chain seq x y z
N MET A 1 0.65 21.18 10.39
CA MET A 1 0.17 20.77 9.06
C MET A 1 -1.15 20.04 9.21
N ASN A 2 -2.04 20.23 8.24
CA ASN A 2 -3.28 19.51 8.05
C ASN A 2 -3.03 18.34 7.08
N ILE A 3 -3.16 17.12 7.57
CA ILE A 3 -2.82 15.89 6.84
C ILE A 3 -4.09 15.09 6.60
N LEU A 4 -4.36 14.71 5.36
CA LEU A 4 -5.40 13.73 5.03
C LEU A 4 -4.76 12.32 4.96
N LEU A 5 -5.23 11.39 5.79
CA LEU A 5 -4.69 10.03 5.88
C LEU A 5 -5.72 9.00 5.41
N THR A 6 -5.56 8.44 4.21
CA THR A 6 -6.38 7.30 3.76
C THR A 6 -5.92 6.01 4.42
N GLY A 7 -6.83 5.07 4.65
CA GLY A 7 -6.49 3.81 5.34
C GLY A 7 -6.15 4.01 6.82
N ALA A 8 -6.59 5.11 7.44
CA ALA A 8 -6.28 5.48 8.82
C ALA A 8 -6.69 4.45 9.90
N SER A 9 -7.49 3.44 9.54
CA SER A 9 -7.88 2.33 10.41
C SER A 9 -7.25 0.99 10.04
N GLY A 10 -6.38 0.95 9.03
CA GLY A 10 -5.65 -0.23 8.61
C GLY A 10 -4.37 -0.43 9.44
N PHE A 11 -3.57 -1.42 9.06
CA PHE A 11 -2.32 -1.76 9.75
C PHE A 11 -1.37 -0.55 9.85
N ILE A 12 -0.97 0.02 8.70
CA ILE A 12 -0.06 1.17 8.64
C ILE A 12 -0.72 2.42 9.24
N GLY A 13 -1.93 2.76 8.78
CA GLY A 13 -2.64 3.97 9.20
C GLY A 13 -2.95 4.02 10.70
N GLY A 14 -3.17 2.85 11.33
CA GLY A 14 -3.41 2.74 12.78
C GLY A 14 -2.20 3.15 13.64
N HIS A 15 -0.99 3.00 13.12
CA HIS A 15 0.25 3.47 13.75
C HIS A 15 0.61 4.91 13.35
N LEU A 16 0.39 5.27 12.08
CA LEU A 16 0.66 6.64 11.60
C LEU A 16 -0.24 7.69 12.27
N LEU A 17 -1.53 7.40 12.45
CA LEU A 17 -2.48 8.35 13.02
C LEU A 17 -2.08 8.88 14.41
N PRO A 18 -1.79 8.02 15.42
CA PRO A 18 -1.33 8.50 16.72
C PRO A 18 0.05 9.17 16.65
N ALA A 19 0.98 8.66 15.83
CA ALA A 19 2.32 9.25 15.69
C ALA A 19 2.28 10.67 15.10
N LEU A 20 1.50 10.90 14.04
CA LEU A 20 1.33 12.21 13.42
C LEU A 20 0.65 13.22 14.36
N ARG A 21 -0.34 12.77 15.16
CA ARG A 21 -0.97 13.60 16.18
C ARG A 21 -0.01 13.96 17.31
N ALA A 22 0.78 13.00 17.78
CA ALA A 22 1.81 13.23 18.80
C ALA A 22 2.89 14.22 18.31
N ALA A 23 3.19 14.22 17.02
CA ALA A 23 4.07 15.20 16.37
C ALA A 23 3.44 16.59 16.17
N GLY A 24 2.20 16.81 16.64
CA GLY A 24 1.52 18.11 16.57
C GLY A 24 0.82 18.41 15.25
N HIS A 25 0.62 17.41 14.38
CA HIS A 25 -0.13 17.58 13.13
C HIS A 25 -1.63 17.41 13.35
N GLN A 26 -2.43 18.19 12.63
CA GLN A 26 -3.87 17.97 12.54
C GLN A 26 -4.11 16.91 11.45
N VAL A 27 -4.73 15.79 11.81
CA VAL A 27 -4.92 14.66 10.88
C VAL A 27 -6.40 14.42 10.67
N THR A 28 -6.84 14.51 9.41
CA THR A 28 -8.16 14.11 8.91
C THR A 28 -8.09 12.64 8.48
N PRO A 29 -8.63 11.70 9.28
CA PRO A 29 -8.53 10.30 8.97
C PRO A 29 -9.64 9.86 8.00
N VAL A 30 -9.26 9.17 6.93
CA VAL A 30 -10.16 8.68 5.89
C VAL A 30 -10.18 7.14 5.95
N ALA A 31 -11.29 6.61 6.46
CA ALA A 31 -11.61 5.18 6.46
C ALA A 31 -13.12 4.98 6.68
N ARG A 32 -13.61 3.75 6.50
CA ARG A 32 -15.03 3.40 6.71
C ARG A 32 -15.54 3.81 8.09
N ARG A 33 -14.75 3.60 9.14
CA ARG A 33 -15.10 3.98 10.52
C ARG A 33 -15.27 5.49 10.73
N TYR A 34 -14.78 6.30 9.80
CA TYR A 34 -14.89 7.75 9.79
C TYR A 34 -15.89 8.25 8.74
N GLY A 35 -16.72 7.37 8.18
CA GLY A 35 -17.76 7.72 7.21
C GLY A 35 -17.31 7.73 5.74
N PHE A 36 -16.06 7.36 5.44
CA PHE A 36 -15.55 7.35 4.06
C PHE A 36 -15.66 5.96 3.42
N ASN A 37 -16.47 5.85 2.36
CA ASN A 37 -16.60 4.62 1.58
C ASN A 37 -15.90 4.76 0.22
N PHE A 38 -14.78 4.05 0.04
CA PHE A 38 -13.98 4.11 -1.19
C PHE A 38 -14.74 3.66 -2.45
N ASN A 39 -15.81 2.87 -2.31
CA ASN A 39 -16.68 2.55 -3.46
C ASN A 39 -17.45 3.77 -3.99
N GLN A 40 -17.55 4.83 -3.20
CA GLN A 40 -18.21 6.09 -3.57
C GLN A 40 -17.20 7.22 -3.82
N MET A 41 -15.90 6.95 -3.69
CA MET A 41 -14.82 7.94 -3.85
C MET A 41 -13.93 7.59 -5.03
N GLN A 42 -14.54 7.43 -6.21
CA GLN A 42 -13.87 6.93 -7.42
C GLN A 42 -13.71 8.00 -8.51
N ALA A 43 -14.20 9.22 -8.28
CA ALA A 43 -14.08 10.37 -9.17
C ALA A 43 -13.38 11.54 -8.47
N ILE A 44 -12.77 12.42 -9.27
CA ILE A 44 -12.08 13.63 -8.78
C ILE A 44 -13.01 14.48 -7.90
N SER A 45 -14.27 14.65 -8.33
CA SER A 45 -15.30 15.43 -7.61
C SER A 45 -15.58 14.91 -6.20
N ASP A 46 -15.36 13.62 -5.95
CA ASP A 46 -15.61 13.01 -4.64
C ASP A 46 -14.53 13.42 -3.63
N TRP A 47 -13.34 13.78 -4.11
CA TRP A 47 -12.18 14.12 -3.29
C TRP A 47 -12.01 15.62 -3.07
N LEU A 48 -12.34 16.45 -4.07
CA LEU A 48 -12.13 17.91 -4.01
C LEU A 48 -12.66 18.57 -2.73
N PRO A 49 -13.87 18.26 -2.22
CA PRO A 49 -14.38 18.88 -0.99
C PRO A 49 -13.52 18.60 0.25
N HIS A 50 -12.73 17.53 0.23
CA HIS A 50 -11.91 17.07 1.35
C HIS A 50 -10.46 17.54 1.27
N LEU A 51 -10.06 18.18 0.18
CA LEU A 51 -8.68 18.64 -0.05
C LEU A 51 -8.45 20.11 0.31
N HIS A 52 -9.51 20.86 0.60
CA HIS A 52 -9.38 22.28 0.96
C HIS A 52 -8.61 22.45 2.27
N GLY A 53 -7.51 23.21 2.22
CA GLY A 53 -6.65 23.46 3.39
C GLY A 53 -5.85 22.24 3.86
N VAL A 54 -5.77 21.18 3.04
CA VAL A 54 -4.89 20.03 3.28
C VAL A 54 -3.50 20.34 2.77
N ASP A 55 -2.52 20.28 3.68
CA ASP A 55 -1.11 20.52 3.35
C ASP A 55 -0.48 19.28 2.70
N ALA A 56 -0.84 18.08 3.17
CA ALA A 56 -0.29 16.82 2.69
C ALA A 56 -1.32 15.67 2.71
N VAL A 57 -1.16 14.73 1.78
CA VAL A 57 -1.96 13.50 1.72
C VAL A 57 -1.07 12.27 1.89
N ILE A 58 -1.45 11.39 2.81
CA ILE A 58 -0.82 10.09 3.01
C ILE A 58 -1.82 9.02 2.56
N ASN A 59 -1.47 8.30 1.50
CA ASN A 59 -2.27 7.18 1.02
C ASN A 59 -1.82 5.86 1.67
N SER A 60 -2.60 5.30 2.59
CA SER A 60 -2.33 4.00 3.23
C SER A 60 -3.51 3.02 3.15
N VAL A 61 -4.40 3.24 2.18
CA VAL A 61 -5.51 2.33 1.90
C VAL A 61 -5.00 1.10 1.14
N GLY A 62 -5.46 -0.08 1.56
CA GLY A 62 -5.14 -1.36 0.94
C GLY A 62 -5.96 -2.48 1.55
N ILE A 63 -6.12 -3.57 0.81
CA ILE A 63 -6.76 -4.81 1.25
C ILE A 63 -5.88 -5.99 0.82
N ILE A 64 -5.90 -7.09 1.57
CA ILE A 64 -5.13 -8.30 1.24
C ILE A 64 -6.01 -9.40 0.63
N ALA A 65 -7.33 -9.22 0.67
CA ALA A 65 -8.33 -10.12 0.12
C ALA A 65 -9.57 -9.32 -0.27
N GLU A 66 -10.22 -9.72 -1.36
CA GLU A 66 -11.49 -9.12 -1.78
C GLU A 66 -12.66 -9.61 -0.91
N THR A 67 -13.67 -8.76 -0.78
CA THR A 67 -14.95 -9.10 -0.17
C THR A 67 -16.07 -8.52 -1.03
N ARG A 68 -17.33 -8.93 -0.79
CA ARG A 68 -18.50 -8.45 -1.55
C ARG A 68 -18.62 -6.91 -1.62
N GLY A 69 -18.01 -6.19 -0.68
CA GLY A 69 -18.00 -4.72 -0.64
C GLY A 69 -16.64 -4.06 -0.87
N GLN A 70 -15.56 -4.80 -1.12
CA GLN A 70 -14.22 -4.22 -1.34
C GLN A 70 -13.44 -5.05 -2.35
N THR A 71 -13.04 -4.41 -3.44
CA THR A 71 -12.25 -5.03 -4.52
C THR A 71 -10.89 -4.38 -4.65
N PHE A 72 -9.92 -5.12 -5.17
CA PHE A 72 -8.58 -4.61 -5.48
C PHE A 72 -8.68 -3.45 -6.47
N ALA A 73 -9.53 -3.59 -7.50
CA ALA A 73 -9.73 -2.56 -8.51
C ALA A 73 -10.17 -1.21 -7.92
N VAL A 74 -11.01 -1.20 -6.88
CA VAL A 74 -11.44 0.04 -6.23
C VAL A 74 -10.39 0.54 -5.25
N LEU A 75 -9.92 -0.33 -4.34
CA LEU A 75 -9.12 0.07 -3.17
C LEU A 75 -7.64 0.31 -3.49
N HIS A 76 -7.07 -0.32 -4.52
CA HIS A 76 -5.67 -0.14 -4.92
C HIS A 76 -5.49 0.71 -6.17
N HIS A 77 -6.54 0.89 -6.97
CA HIS A 77 -6.43 1.58 -8.26
C HIS A 77 -7.39 2.76 -8.37
N ARG A 78 -8.70 2.54 -8.55
CA ARG A 78 -9.63 3.62 -8.93
C ARG A 78 -9.72 4.75 -7.92
N ALA A 79 -9.93 4.44 -6.64
CA ALA A 79 -10.10 5.47 -5.62
C ALA A 79 -8.79 6.23 -5.31
N PRO A 80 -7.62 5.56 -5.12
CA PRO A 80 -6.34 6.26 -5.04
C PRO A 80 -6.00 7.08 -6.30
N ALA A 81 -6.26 6.57 -7.50
CA ALA A 81 -6.02 7.31 -8.74
C ALA A 81 -6.87 8.58 -8.82
N ALA A 82 -8.17 8.50 -8.46
CA ALA A 82 -9.05 9.66 -8.41
C ALA A 82 -8.58 10.70 -7.39
N LEU A 83 -8.11 10.26 -6.22
CA LEU A 83 -7.48 11.14 -5.22
C LEU A 83 -6.25 11.83 -5.79
N PHE A 84 -5.32 11.09 -6.39
CA PHE A 84 -4.10 11.66 -6.97
C PHE A 84 -4.39 12.62 -8.12
N GLN A 85 -5.40 12.34 -8.95
CA GLN A 85 -5.88 13.28 -9.97
C GLN A 85 -6.49 14.54 -9.36
N ALA A 86 -7.25 14.42 -8.26
CA ALA A 86 -7.78 15.58 -7.53
C ALA A 86 -6.67 16.45 -6.91
N LEU A 87 -5.56 15.84 -6.49
CA LEU A 87 -4.38 16.56 -6.01
C LEU A 87 -3.67 17.36 -7.12
N GLN A 88 -3.76 16.95 -8.38
CA GLN A 88 -3.14 17.71 -9.48
C GLN A 88 -3.86 19.03 -9.79
N VAL A 89 -5.14 19.13 -9.44
CA VAL A 89 -5.98 20.32 -9.67
C VAL A 89 -6.18 21.17 -8.40
N THR A 90 -5.61 20.74 -7.28
CA THR A 90 -5.68 21.43 -5.98
C THR A 90 -4.27 21.79 -5.52
N PRO A 91 -4.01 22.93 -4.87
CA PRO A 91 -2.66 23.30 -4.41
C PRO A 91 -2.10 22.43 -3.27
N ALA A 92 -2.61 21.22 -3.04
CA ALA A 92 -2.13 20.31 -2.00
C ALA A 92 -0.64 20.01 -2.23
N GLN A 93 0.19 20.33 -1.23
CA GLN A 93 1.63 20.30 -1.41
C GLN A 93 2.20 18.94 -1.02
N ARG A 94 2.46 18.16 -2.08
CA ARG A 94 3.26 16.93 -2.12
C ARG A 94 2.50 15.65 -1.76
N THR A 95 2.60 14.69 -2.67
CA THR A 95 2.28 13.27 -2.48
C THR A 95 3.57 12.53 -2.18
N LEU A 96 3.56 11.63 -1.18
CA LEU A 96 4.70 10.78 -0.85
C LEU A 96 4.27 9.32 -0.88
N ASP A 97 4.99 8.51 -1.65
CA ASP A 97 4.81 7.06 -1.67
C ASP A 97 5.49 6.45 -0.45
N VAL A 98 4.74 5.64 0.31
CA VAL A 98 5.27 4.94 1.48
C VAL A 98 5.85 3.60 1.03
N VAL A 99 7.15 3.60 0.74
CA VAL A 99 7.90 2.43 0.25
C VAL A 99 9.07 2.05 1.16
N GLY A 100 9.57 0.82 0.98
CA GLY A 100 10.79 0.34 1.64
C GLY A 100 12.06 1.00 1.11
N ALA A 101 13.20 0.68 1.71
CA ALA A 101 14.51 1.27 1.36
C ALA A 101 14.93 1.02 -0.09
N TYR A 102 14.55 -0.12 -0.68
CA TYR A 102 14.85 -0.50 -2.06
C TYR A 102 13.80 -1.47 -2.60
N PRO A 103 13.65 -1.58 -3.94
CA PRO A 103 12.82 -2.62 -4.55
C PRO A 103 13.37 -4.01 -4.22
N LEU A 104 12.51 -4.90 -3.76
CA LEU A 104 12.88 -6.28 -3.42
C LEU A 104 12.10 -7.24 -4.31
N ALA A 105 12.79 -8.17 -4.97
CA ALA A 105 12.12 -9.21 -5.71
C ALA A 105 11.45 -10.20 -4.74
N PHE A 106 10.27 -10.69 -5.11
CA PHE A 106 9.53 -11.63 -4.26
C PHE A 106 10.32 -12.91 -3.97
N VAL A 107 11.11 -13.38 -4.94
CA VAL A 107 11.99 -14.54 -4.75
C VAL A 107 13.05 -14.25 -3.70
N ASP A 108 13.71 -13.10 -3.76
CA ASP A 108 14.75 -12.70 -2.80
C ASP A 108 14.15 -12.59 -1.39
N TRP A 109 12.96 -11.98 -1.28
CA TRP A 109 12.23 -11.92 -0.01
C TRP A 109 11.96 -13.31 0.59
N LEU A 110 11.49 -14.27 -0.22
CA LEU A 110 11.26 -15.64 0.24
C LEU A 110 12.56 -16.33 0.66
N GLN A 111 13.69 -16.08 -0.01
CA GLN A 111 14.98 -16.64 0.39
C GLN A 111 15.48 -16.03 1.70
N THR A 112 15.36 -14.72 1.88
CA THR A 112 15.69 -14.04 3.15
C THR A 112 14.88 -14.64 4.29
N LEU A 113 13.56 -14.77 4.14
CA LEU A 113 12.72 -15.39 5.17
C LEU A 113 13.13 -16.83 5.51
N ARG A 114 13.61 -17.61 4.54
CA ARG A 114 14.09 -18.96 4.80
C ARG A 114 15.37 -18.95 5.62
N LEU A 115 16.33 -18.11 5.23
CA LEU A 115 17.62 -17.99 5.92
C LEU A 115 17.42 -17.52 7.37
N GLU A 116 16.57 -16.52 7.60
CA GLU A 116 16.21 -16.03 8.94
C GLU A 116 15.51 -17.10 9.78
N GLN A 117 14.75 -18.02 9.17
CA GLN A 117 14.18 -19.19 9.86
C GLN A 117 15.20 -20.31 10.12
N GLY A 118 16.50 -20.09 9.86
CA GLY A 118 17.54 -21.10 9.96
C GLY A 118 17.45 -22.20 8.88
N ARG A 119 16.65 -21.99 7.82
CA ARG A 119 16.50 -22.94 6.72
C ARG A 119 17.50 -22.63 5.62
N LYS A 120 17.94 -23.66 4.90
CA LYS A 120 18.77 -23.48 3.71
C LYS A 120 17.97 -22.80 2.59
N ALA A 121 18.66 -22.05 1.73
CA ALA A 121 18.08 -21.48 0.52
C ALA A 121 17.34 -22.56 -0.31
N ALA A 122 16.16 -22.23 -0.81
CA ALA A 122 15.38 -23.12 -1.67
C ALA A 122 15.88 -23.04 -3.12
N LEU A 123 15.69 -24.13 -3.88
CA LEU A 123 15.80 -24.06 -5.34
C LEU A 123 14.62 -23.29 -5.91
N THR A 124 14.89 -22.34 -6.78
CA THR A 124 13.88 -21.50 -7.46
C THR A 124 13.82 -21.87 -8.93
N LEU A 125 12.65 -22.30 -9.39
CA LEU A 125 12.39 -22.65 -10.78
C LEU A 125 11.41 -21.65 -11.40
N PRO A 126 11.71 -21.07 -12.58
CA PRO A 126 10.77 -20.19 -13.26
C PRO A 126 9.59 -21.00 -13.80
N ILE A 127 8.37 -20.59 -13.47
CA ILE A 127 7.14 -21.20 -13.96
C ILE A 127 6.53 -20.26 -15.01
N PRO A 128 6.16 -20.74 -16.22
CA PRO A 128 5.48 -19.92 -17.20
C PRO A 128 4.20 -19.30 -16.61
N PHE A 129 4.02 -17.99 -16.81
CA PHE A 129 2.93 -17.24 -16.16
C PHE A 129 1.53 -17.82 -16.47
N GLY A 130 1.30 -18.29 -17.70
CA GLY A 130 0.02 -18.92 -18.07
C GLY A 130 -0.30 -20.19 -17.25
N LEU A 131 0.71 -21.00 -16.96
CA LEU A 131 0.53 -22.19 -16.11
C LEU A 131 0.22 -21.78 -14.66
N MET A 132 0.94 -20.79 -14.14
CA MET A 132 0.71 -20.26 -12.80
C MET A 132 -0.70 -19.67 -12.67
N MET A 133 -1.19 -18.98 -13.70
CA MET A 133 -2.54 -18.42 -13.76
C MET A 133 -3.61 -19.51 -13.80
N ALA A 134 -3.40 -20.59 -14.56
CA ALA A 134 -4.33 -21.74 -14.57
C ALA A 134 -4.42 -22.41 -13.19
N VAL A 135 -3.28 -22.58 -12.51
CA VAL A 135 -3.23 -23.12 -11.14
C VAL A 135 -3.95 -22.18 -10.16
N ALA A 136 -3.72 -20.86 -10.24
CA ALA A 136 -4.41 -19.89 -9.40
C ALA A 136 -5.92 -19.90 -9.64
N GLN A 137 -6.37 -19.99 -10.89
CA GLN A 137 -7.79 -20.03 -11.23
C GLN A 137 -8.49 -21.27 -10.64
N ALA A 138 -7.80 -22.41 -10.60
CA ALA A 138 -8.32 -23.64 -9.98
C ALA A 138 -8.18 -23.65 -8.44
N GLY A 139 -7.10 -23.07 -7.91
CA GLY A 139 -6.71 -23.13 -6.50
C GLY A 139 -7.17 -21.96 -5.63
N GLN A 140 -7.78 -20.92 -6.21
CA GLN A 140 -8.19 -19.70 -5.52
C GLN A 140 -9.08 -19.94 -4.29
N PHE A 141 -9.83 -21.04 -4.25
CA PHE A 141 -10.73 -21.38 -3.15
C PHE A 141 -10.04 -22.08 -1.97
N VAL A 142 -8.79 -22.54 -2.14
CA VAL A 142 -8.07 -23.35 -1.15
C VAL A 142 -6.98 -22.52 -0.46
N ILE A 143 -6.29 -21.65 -1.20
CA ILE A 143 -5.18 -20.86 -0.68
C ILE A 143 -5.41 -19.39 -1.05
N PRO A 144 -5.68 -18.49 -0.08
CA PRO A 144 -5.93 -17.07 -0.36
C PRO A 144 -4.79 -16.35 -1.09
N LEU A 145 -3.55 -16.81 -0.91
CA LEU A 145 -2.37 -16.28 -1.60
C LEU A 145 -2.34 -16.62 -3.10
N LEU A 146 -2.98 -17.72 -3.52
CA LEU A 146 -3.06 -18.19 -4.91
C LEU A 146 -4.20 -17.53 -5.69
N HIS A 147 -4.58 -16.31 -5.33
CA HIS A 147 -5.57 -15.55 -6.08
C HIS A 147 -4.99 -15.05 -7.42
N PRO A 148 -5.71 -15.16 -8.55
CA PRO A 148 -5.29 -14.64 -9.85
C PRO A 148 -4.82 -13.18 -9.82
N ASP A 149 -5.48 -12.33 -9.02
CA ASP A 149 -5.13 -10.92 -8.90
C ASP A 149 -3.81 -10.67 -8.17
N ASN A 150 -3.46 -11.49 -7.18
CA ASN A 150 -2.16 -11.40 -6.53
C ASN A 150 -1.04 -11.68 -7.54
N LEU A 151 -1.24 -12.64 -8.44
CA LEU A 151 -0.28 -12.97 -9.49
C LEU A 151 -0.18 -11.86 -10.55
N ARG A 152 -1.30 -11.28 -10.97
CA ARG A 152 -1.31 -10.13 -11.90
C ARG A 152 -0.62 -8.92 -11.29
N MET A 153 -0.91 -8.62 -10.02
CA MET A 153 -0.30 -7.51 -9.29
C MET A 153 1.20 -7.73 -9.08
N LEU A 154 1.61 -8.97 -8.76
CA LEU A 154 3.03 -9.32 -8.66
C LEU A 154 3.77 -9.12 -9.99
N GLN A 155 3.14 -9.50 -11.11
CA GLN A 155 3.72 -9.30 -12.44
C GLN A 155 3.83 -7.81 -12.83
N GLN A 156 2.85 -7.00 -12.45
CA GLN A 156 2.86 -5.55 -12.70
C GLN A 156 3.95 -4.83 -11.89
N GLY A 157 4.31 -5.37 -10.72
CA GLY A 157 5.21 -4.73 -9.78
C GLY A 157 4.51 -3.64 -8.97
N ASN A 158 5.03 -3.35 -7.79
CA ASN A 158 4.51 -2.31 -6.89
C ASN A 158 5.65 -1.59 -6.17
N THR A 159 6.50 -0.91 -6.94
CA THR A 159 7.68 -0.19 -6.45
C THR A 159 7.56 1.30 -6.80
N ALA A 160 8.07 2.18 -5.94
CA ALA A 160 8.17 3.62 -6.20
C ALA A 160 9.55 4.13 -5.79
N ASP A 161 9.87 5.36 -6.19
CA ASP A 161 11.11 6.03 -5.76
C ASP A 161 11.06 6.34 -4.26
N VAL A 162 12.07 5.89 -3.52
CA VAL A 162 12.19 6.10 -2.08
C VAL A 162 12.71 7.51 -1.72
N GLN A 163 13.36 8.20 -2.66
CA GLN A 163 14.05 9.46 -2.36
C GLN A 163 13.13 10.55 -1.80
N PRO A 164 11.91 10.78 -2.32
CA PRO A 164 10.98 11.75 -1.73
C PRO A 164 10.62 11.42 -0.28
N LEU A 165 10.44 10.14 0.02
CA LEU A 165 10.14 9.67 1.37
C LEU A 165 11.34 9.83 2.30
N ALA A 166 12.54 9.44 1.86
CA ALA A 166 13.75 9.56 2.66
C ALA A 166 14.09 11.02 2.98
N ALA A 167 13.97 11.91 1.98
CA ALA A 167 14.15 13.35 2.17
C ALA A 167 13.12 13.94 3.14
N PHE A 168 11.87 13.46 3.09
CA PHE A 168 10.83 13.89 4.02
C PHE A 168 11.07 13.39 5.44
N LEU A 169 11.49 12.13 5.62
CA LEU A 169 11.76 11.54 6.93
C LEU A 169 13.07 12.04 7.56
N GLY A 170 13.98 12.63 6.77
CA GLY A 170 15.33 12.96 7.20
C GLY A 170 16.23 11.74 7.45
N ARG A 171 15.78 10.55 7.03
CA ARG A 171 16.47 9.27 7.16
C ARG A 171 15.93 8.27 6.13
N MET A 172 16.71 7.24 5.83
CA MET A 172 16.21 6.12 5.04
C MET A 172 15.17 5.31 5.84
N PRO A 173 14.12 4.77 5.17
CA PRO A 173 13.32 3.70 5.73
C PRO A 173 14.21 2.51 6.13
N LEU A 174 13.79 1.74 7.14
CA LEU A 174 14.50 0.53 7.54
C LEU A 174 14.46 -0.49 6.40
N SER A 175 15.56 -1.23 6.24
CA SER A 175 15.58 -2.38 5.34
C SER A 175 14.76 -3.53 5.91
N VAL A 176 14.47 -4.54 5.09
CA VAL A 176 13.72 -5.73 5.53
C VAL A 176 14.53 -6.51 6.58
N GLU A 177 15.83 -6.62 6.38
CA GLU A 177 16.78 -7.30 7.26
C GLU A 177 16.87 -6.60 8.62
N GLU A 178 16.99 -5.27 8.60
CA GLU A 178 16.98 -4.45 9.83
C GLU A 178 15.64 -4.58 10.57
N GLY A 179 14.53 -4.57 9.84
CA GLY A 179 13.19 -4.69 10.40
C GLY A 179 12.92 -6.07 11.00
N LEU A 180 13.38 -7.15 10.36
CA LEU A 180 13.20 -8.53 10.83
C LEU A 180 13.97 -8.81 12.12
N CYS A 181 15.14 -8.19 12.34
CA CYS A 181 15.89 -8.32 13.59
C CYS A 181 15.20 -7.68 14.80
N CYS A 182 14.19 -6.83 14.60
CA CYS A 182 13.48 -6.12 15.65
C CYS A 182 12.15 -6.78 16.07
N ILE A 183 11.82 -7.96 15.54
CA ILE A 183 10.58 -8.73 15.80
C ILE A 183 10.92 -9.99 16.60
#